data_AF-A0ABD0Q7G0-F1
#
_entry.id   AF-A0ABD0Q7G0-F1
#
_cell.length_a   1.000
_cell.length_b   1.000
_cell.length_c   1.000
_cell.angle_alpha   90.00
_cell.angle_beta   90.00
_cell.angle_gamma   90.00
#
_symmetry.space_group_name_H-M   'P 1'
#
loop_
_entity.id
_entity.type
_entity.pdbx_description
1 polymer ?
#
loop_
_entity_poly.entity_id
_entity_poly.type
_entity_poly.pdbx_seq_one_letter_code
_entity_poly.pdbx_strand_id
1 'polypeptide(L)'
;FHPGQCEWIYNPGDAISTVACSEKSTGKIFVYDGRGSNQPLHTFEKMHTAPLSQIRLNPKYRVIVSADKAGMLEYWTGLPSEFKFPRQVEWEFKTDTDLYEFAKCKTYPTSLAFSQDGKKMATIATDRKVRIFRFLTGKLMRVFDESLT
;
A
#
# COMPACT_ATOMS: atom_id res chain seq x y z
N PHE A 1 -2.02 -4.96 21.46
CA PHE A 1 -1.66 -4.88 20.05
C PHE A 1 -1.68 -6.28 19.46
N HIS A 2 -2.52 -6.53 18.46
CA HIS A 2 -2.53 -7.78 17.69
C HIS A 2 -2.07 -7.48 16.26
N PRO A 3 -0.90 -7.99 15.82
CA PRO A 3 -0.34 -7.63 14.52
C PRO A 3 -1.18 -8.19 13.37
N GLY A 4 -1.35 -7.36 12.34
CA GLY A 4 -1.98 -7.68 11.06
C GLY A 4 -0.93 -7.85 9.97
N GLN A 5 -1.06 -7.08 8.89
CA GLN A 5 -0.10 -7.11 7.79
C GLN A 5 1.22 -6.45 8.19
N CYS A 6 2.33 -6.94 7.66
CA CYS A 6 3.64 -6.31 7.86
C CYS A 6 4.46 -6.31 6.57
N GLU A 7 5.38 -5.34 6.49
CA GLU A 7 6.26 -5.13 5.33
C GLU A 7 7.52 -4.40 5.77
N TRP A 8 8.68 -4.82 5.27
CA TRP A 8 9.90 -4.02 5.33
C TRP A 8 9.78 -2.83 4.37
N ILE A 9 9.85 -1.61 4.90
CA ILE A 9 9.59 -0.37 4.14
C ILE A 9 10.86 0.49 3.98
N TYR A 10 12.02 -0.15 4.00
CA TYR A 10 13.33 0.47 3.77
C TYR A 10 13.93 -0.03 2.45
N ASN A 11 14.87 0.73 1.91
CA ASN A 11 15.69 0.34 0.77
C ASN A 11 17.15 0.10 1.20
N PRO A 12 17.93 -0.66 0.41
CA PRO A 12 19.37 -0.78 0.61
C PRO A 12 20.04 0.61 0.71
N GLY A 13 20.83 0.82 1.76
CA GLY A 13 21.51 2.08 2.05
C GLY A 13 20.79 3.00 3.04
N ASP A 14 19.54 2.70 3.42
CA ASP A 14 18.89 3.42 4.53
C ASP A 14 19.59 3.17 5.86
N ALA A 15 19.73 4.23 6.66
CA ALA A 15 20.35 4.16 7.97
C ALA A 15 19.55 3.29 8.97
N ILE A 16 18.23 3.24 8.79
CA ILE A 16 17.30 2.51 9.65
C ILE A 16 16.55 1.49 8.80
N SER A 17 16.61 0.22 9.21
CA SER A 17 15.79 -0.84 8.62
C SER A 17 14.38 -0.75 9.18
N THR A 18 13.51 0.02 8.54
CA THR A 18 12.14 0.25 9.01
C THR A 18 11.18 -0.87 8.60
N VAL A 19 10.30 -1.26 9.51
CA VAL A 19 9.21 -2.21 9.27
C VAL A 19 7.88 -1.56 9.61
N ALA A 20 6.89 -1.69 8.73
CA ALA A 20 5.52 -1.29 8.99
C ALA A 20 4.71 -2.52 9.43
N CYS A 21 3.86 -2.36 10.43
CA CYS A 21 2.95 -3.40 10.90
C CYS A 21 1.57 -2.79 11.20
N SER A 22 0.51 -3.34 10.60
CA SER A 22 -0.86 -2.93 10.88
C SER A 22 -1.38 -3.60 12.15
N GLU A 23 -2.43 -3.05 12.74
CA GLU A 23 -3.26 -3.79 13.70
C GLU A 23 -4.25 -4.69 12.95
N LYS A 24 -4.54 -5.88 13.50
CA LYS A 24 -5.36 -6.91 12.84
C LYS A 24 -6.83 -6.50 12.66
N SER A 25 -7.38 -5.71 13.59
CA SER A 25 -8.81 -5.39 13.67
C SER A 25 -9.15 -3.94 13.34
N THR A 26 -8.16 -3.08 13.12
CA THR A 26 -8.34 -1.65 12.84
C THR A 26 -7.50 -1.22 11.63
N GLY A 27 -7.67 0.02 11.17
CA GLY A 27 -6.85 0.59 10.09
C GLY A 27 -5.52 1.20 10.54
N LYS A 28 -5.10 0.96 11.79
CA LYS A 28 -3.86 1.54 12.32
C LYS A 28 -2.63 0.88 11.73
N ILE A 29 -1.61 1.67 11.44
CA ILE A 29 -0.29 1.21 11.01
C ILE A 29 0.76 1.79 11.96
N PHE A 30 1.66 0.94 12.43
CA PHE A 30 2.80 1.30 13.27
C PHE A 30 4.09 1.06 12.48
N VAL A 31 5.01 2.00 12.53
CA VAL A 31 6.34 1.85 11.92
C VAL A 31 7.37 1.74 13.02
N TYR A 32 8.25 0.74 12.93
CA TYR A 32 9.31 0.46 13.89
C TYR A 32 10.68 0.48 13.22
N ASP A 33 11.72 0.73 14.02
CA ASP A 33 13.08 0.34 13.69
C ASP A 33 13.22 -1.17 13.94
N GLY A 34 13.59 -1.94 12.92
CA GLY A 34 13.79 -3.38 13.03
C GLY A 34 14.92 -3.81 13.98
N ARG A 35 15.79 -2.88 14.40
CA ARG A 35 16.82 -3.08 15.43
C ARG A 35 16.56 -2.27 16.71
N GLY A 36 15.48 -1.51 16.74
CA GLY A 36 15.17 -0.59 17.83
C GLY A 36 14.44 -1.26 19.00
N SER A 37 13.81 -0.41 19.81
CA SER A 37 12.92 -0.86 20.89
C SER A 37 11.50 -1.14 20.37
N ASN A 38 10.63 -1.63 21.25
CA ASN A 38 9.20 -1.83 20.95
C ASN A 38 8.38 -0.53 20.84
N GLN A 39 9.03 0.64 20.76
CA GLN A 39 8.38 1.93 20.57
C GLN A 39 8.28 2.26 19.07
N PRO A 40 7.09 2.63 18.57
CA PRO A 40 6.94 3.00 17.17
C PRO A 40 7.66 4.32 16.86
N LEU A 41 8.36 4.37 15.73
CA LEU A 41 8.91 5.59 15.14
C LEU A 41 7.79 6.50 14.60
N HIS A 42 6.71 5.90 14.12
CA HIS A 42 5.56 6.61 13.57
C HIS A 42 4.30 5.75 13.69
N THR A 43 3.14 6.41 13.81
CA THR A 43 1.83 5.75 13.85
C THR A 43 0.84 6.48 12.95
N PHE A 44 0.25 5.74 12.01
CA PHE A 44 -0.89 6.20 11.23
C PHE A 44 -2.18 5.75 11.92
N GLU A 45 -2.85 6.68 12.61
CA GLU A 45 -4.08 6.40 13.38
C GLU A 45 -5.35 6.42 12.52
N LYS A 46 -5.36 7.21 11.43
CA LYS A 46 -6.58 7.55 10.68
C LYS A 46 -6.45 7.42 9.16
N MET A 47 -5.34 6.86 8.66
CA MET A 47 -5.12 6.69 7.22
C MET A 47 -6.15 5.71 6.62
N HIS A 48 -6.41 4.61 7.33
CA HIS A 48 -7.42 3.62 6.96
C HIS A 48 -8.49 3.53 8.04
N THR A 49 -9.74 3.30 7.63
CA THR A 49 -10.88 3.11 8.54
C THR A 49 -11.24 1.63 8.72
N ALA A 50 -10.67 0.74 7.89
CA ALA A 50 -10.88 -0.70 7.93
C ALA A 50 -9.55 -1.46 8.11
N PRO A 51 -9.58 -2.73 8.54
CA PRO A 51 -8.38 -3.56 8.65
C PRO A 51 -7.61 -3.64 7.34
N LEU A 52 -6.29 -3.55 7.42
CA LEU A 52 -5.44 -3.65 6.24
C LEU A 52 -5.46 -5.06 5.64
N SER A 53 -5.50 -5.13 4.32
CA SER A 53 -5.31 -6.34 3.55
C SER A 53 -3.89 -6.48 3.03
N GLN A 54 -3.19 -5.38 2.72
CA GLN A 54 -1.81 -5.38 2.21
C GLN A 54 -1.02 -4.14 2.68
N ILE A 55 0.30 -4.30 2.82
CA ILE A 55 1.30 -3.22 2.86
C ILE A 55 2.44 -3.69 1.95
N ARG A 56 2.86 -2.90 0.97
CA ARG A 56 3.94 -3.27 0.03
C ARG A 56 4.79 -2.09 -0.35
N LEU A 57 6.11 -2.27 -0.33
CA LEU A 57 7.07 -1.28 -0.82
C LEU A 57 7.27 -1.41 -2.34
N ASN A 58 7.18 -0.30 -3.05
CA ASN A 58 7.73 -0.15 -4.40
C ASN A 58 9.15 0.42 -4.28
N PRO A 59 10.20 -0.42 -4.30
CA PRO A 59 11.56 0.03 -4.00
C PRO A 59 12.11 0.97 -5.08
N LYS A 60 11.59 0.92 -6.31
CA LYS A 60 12.06 1.78 -7.40
C LYS A 60 11.73 3.25 -7.17
N TYR A 61 10.55 3.52 -6.61
CA TYR A 61 10.09 4.88 -6.29
C TYR A 61 10.17 5.22 -4.79
N ARG A 62 10.47 4.23 -3.94
CA ARG A 62 10.50 4.35 -2.47
C ARG A 62 9.14 4.80 -1.90
N VAL A 63 8.09 4.21 -2.44
CA VAL A 63 6.70 4.50 -2.08
C VAL A 63 6.05 3.21 -1.61
N ILE A 64 5.38 3.28 -0.48
CA ILE A 64 4.60 2.21 0.10
C ILE A 64 3.17 2.37 -0.35
N VAL A 65 2.56 1.25 -0.73
CA VAL A 65 1.12 1.16 -0.95
C VAL A 65 0.52 0.29 0.14
N SER A 66 -0.44 0.84 0.87
CA SER A 66 -1.28 0.08 1.79
C SER A 66 -2.69 -0.04 1.22
N ALA A 67 -3.34 -1.17 1.49
CA ALA A 67 -4.72 -1.39 1.10
C ALA A 67 -5.52 -1.93 2.28
N ASP A 68 -6.80 -1.58 2.37
CA ASP A 68 -7.71 -2.08 3.40
C ASP A 68 -8.90 -2.89 2.85
N LYS A 69 -9.61 -3.55 3.76
CA LYS A 69 -10.79 -4.36 3.47
C LYS A 69 -12.03 -3.56 3.06
N ALA A 70 -12.00 -2.22 3.15
CA ALA A 70 -13.02 -1.35 2.55
C ALA A 70 -12.71 -1.00 1.09
N GLY A 71 -11.60 -1.51 0.54
CA GLY A 71 -11.20 -1.30 -0.85
C GLY A 71 -10.44 0.01 -1.08
N MET A 72 -9.90 0.62 -0.02
CA MET A 72 -9.10 1.83 -0.13
C MET A 72 -7.62 1.48 -0.35
N LEU A 73 -6.98 2.11 -1.34
CA LEU A 73 -5.53 2.09 -1.52
C LEU A 73 -4.93 3.43 -1.16
N GLU A 74 -3.90 3.47 -0.31
CA GLU A 74 -3.19 4.68 0.08
C GLU A 74 -1.72 4.60 -0.29
N TYR A 75 -1.15 5.74 -0.68
CA TYR A 75 0.24 5.89 -1.08
C TYR A 75 0.95 6.79 -0.08
N TRP A 76 2.08 6.32 0.44
CA TRP A 76 2.87 7.05 1.43
C TRP A 76 4.34 6.67 1.35
N THR A 77 5.23 7.45 1.96
CA THR A 77 6.68 7.21 1.91
C THR A 77 7.24 6.73 3.24
N GLY A 78 8.37 6.03 3.24
CA GLY A 78 9.15 5.75 4.44
C GLY A 78 10.12 6.88 4.79
N LEU A 79 11.14 6.56 5.58
CA LEU A 79 12.32 7.42 5.70
C LEU A 79 13.12 7.43 4.38
N PRO A 80 13.81 8.53 4.04
CA PRO A 80 13.94 9.79 4.78
C PRO A 80 12.77 10.76 4.54
N SER A 81 11.76 10.41 3.74
CA SER A 81 10.66 11.31 3.36
C SER A 81 9.55 11.46 4.42
N GLU A 82 9.84 11.10 5.67
CA GLU A 82 9.01 11.36 6.86
C GLU A 82 7.53 10.96 6.76
N PHE A 83 7.19 9.80 6.18
CA PHE A 83 5.82 9.27 6.31
C PHE A 83 4.72 10.12 5.63
N LYS A 84 5.11 10.89 4.60
CA LYS A 84 4.23 11.81 3.86
C LYS A 84 3.70 11.22 2.55
N PHE A 85 2.84 11.99 1.89
CA PHE A 85 2.42 11.73 0.52
C PHE A 85 3.65 11.79 -0.43
N PRO A 86 3.82 10.82 -1.35
CA PRO A 86 4.96 10.78 -2.26
C PRO A 86 4.94 11.93 -3.27
N ARG A 87 6.09 12.56 -3.50
CA ARG A 87 6.27 13.59 -4.55
C ARG A 87 6.58 12.98 -5.92
N GLN A 88 6.85 11.68 -5.96
CA GLN A 88 7.27 10.96 -7.15
C GLN A 88 6.09 10.59 -8.05
N VAL A 89 4.86 10.60 -7.54
CA VAL A 89 3.66 10.28 -8.33
C VAL A 89 3.18 11.49 -9.13
N GLU A 90 2.48 11.22 -10.22
CA GLU A 90 2.01 12.19 -11.22
C GLU A 90 0.54 12.59 -10.98
N TRP A 91 0.13 12.66 -9.71
CA TRP A 91 -1.22 13.09 -9.31
C TRP A 91 -1.18 13.78 -7.95
N GLU A 92 -2.09 14.74 -7.76
CA GLU A 92 -2.25 15.48 -6.49
C GLU A 92 -3.48 14.99 -5.74
N PHE A 93 -4.60 14.83 -6.44
CA PHE A 93 -5.85 14.36 -5.83
C PHE A 93 -6.13 12.92 -6.22
N LYS A 94 -6.52 12.12 -5.23
CA LYS A 94 -6.88 10.71 -5.45
C LYS A 94 -8.08 10.54 -6.40
N THR A 95 -8.94 11.55 -6.49
CA THR A 95 -10.06 11.61 -7.46
C THR A 95 -9.60 11.65 -8.91
N ASP A 96 -8.37 12.09 -9.16
CA ASP A 96 -7.76 12.09 -10.50
C ASP A 96 -7.15 10.73 -10.85
N THR A 97 -7.32 9.71 -10.01
CA THR A 97 -6.80 8.35 -10.19
C THR A 97 -7.94 7.33 -10.30
N ASP A 98 -7.61 6.04 -10.42
CA ASP A 98 -8.59 4.96 -10.29
C ASP A 98 -8.40 4.15 -8.98
N LEU A 99 -7.73 4.73 -7.98
CA LEU A 99 -7.43 4.04 -6.71
C LEU A 99 -8.68 3.74 -5.85
N TYR A 100 -9.85 4.29 -6.21
CA TYR A 100 -11.15 3.97 -5.61
C TYR A 100 -11.86 2.77 -6.28
N GLU A 101 -11.26 2.15 -7.29
CA GLU A 101 -11.84 1.05 -8.06
C GLU A 101 -12.38 -0.09 -7.17
N PHE A 102 -11.61 -0.54 -6.18
CA PHE A 102 -12.03 -1.64 -5.32
C PHE A 102 -13.22 -1.26 -4.42
N ALA A 103 -13.21 -0.05 -3.85
CA ALA A 103 -14.34 0.47 -3.07
C ALA A 103 -15.62 0.59 -3.93
N LYS A 104 -15.51 1.10 -5.17
CA LYS A 104 -16.63 1.16 -6.14
C LYS A 104 -17.19 -0.24 -6.44
N CYS A 105 -16.31 -1.23 -6.61
CA CYS A 105 -16.68 -2.62 -6.85
C CYS A 105 -17.02 -3.42 -5.57
N LYS A 106 -17.03 -2.78 -4.39
CA LYS A 106 -17.26 -3.44 -3.08
C LYS A 106 -16.37 -4.67 -2.86
N THR A 107 -15.11 -4.57 -3.27
CA THR A 107 -14.08 -5.61 -3.13
C THR A 107 -12.83 -4.99 -2.48
N TYR A 108 -11.79 -5.79 -2.28
CA TYR A 108 -10.48 -5.34 -1.81
C TYR A 108 -9.37 -6.23 -2.36
N PRO A 109 -8.15 -5.69 -2.56
CA PRO A 109 -7.02 -6.49 -3.01
C PRO A 109 -6.58 -7.45 -1.90
N THR A 110 -6.42 -8.72 -2.25
CA THR A 110 -5.89 -9.77 -1.37
C THR A 110 -4.40 -10.01 -1.58
N SER A 111 -3.84 -9.57 -2.70
CA SER A 111 -2.41 -9.51 -2.95
C SER A 111 -2.07 -8.34 -3.89
N LEU A 112 -0.85 -7.85 -3.78
CA LEU A 112 -0.31 -6.74 -4.55
C LEU A 112 1.17 -6.97 -4.86
N ALA A 113 1.59 -6.71 -6.09
CA ALA A 113 2.97 -6.78 -6.53
C ALA A 113 3.30 -5.65 -7.51
N PHE A 114 4.57 -5.23 -7.54
CA PHE A 114 5.07 -4.24 -8.49
C PHE A 114 5.85 -4.91 -9.61
N SER A 115 5.84 -4.30 -10.80
CA SER A 115 6.78 -4.68 -11.87
C SER A 115 8.22 -4.36 -11.46
N GLN A 116 9.20 -5.01 -12.09
CA GLN A 116 10.63 -4.80 -11.81
C GLN A 116 11.07 -3.33 -11.97
N ASP A 117 10.48 -2.60 -12.92
CA ASP A 117 10.70 -1.16 -13.13
C ASP A 117 9.85 -0.25 -12.23
N GLY A 118 9.03 -0.83 -11.35
CA GLY A 118 8.09 -0.17 -10.46
C GLY A 118 6.94 0.56 -11.15
N LYS A 119 6.88 0.59 -12.49
CA LYS A 119 5.91 1.42 -13.24
C LYS A 119 4.50 0.85 -13.26
N LYS A 120 4.34 -0.43 -12.93
CA LYS A 120 3.05 -1.11 -12.87
C LYS A 120 2.84 -1.68 -11.48
N MET A 121 1.61 -1.60 -11.02
CA MET A 121 1.13 -2.26 -9.82
C MET A 121 0.05 -3.26 -10.22
N ALA A 122 0.31 -4.54 -9.96
CA ALA A 122 -0.64 -5.62 -10.18
C ALA A 122 -1.30 -5.99 -8.85
N THR A 123 -2.60 -6.25 -8.89
CA THR A 123 -3.39 -6.67 -7.74
C THR A 123 -4.33 -7.79 -8.13
N ILE A 124 -4.58 -8.74 -7.22
CA ILE A 124 -5.72 -9.66 -7.29
C ILE A 124 -6.64 -9.35 -6.11
N ALA A 125 -7.95 -9.43 -6.33
CA ALA A 125 -8.97 -9.05 -5.35
C ALA A 125 -9.98 -10.18 -5.10
N THR A 126 -10.84 -9.99 -4.10
CA THR A 126 -11.86 -10.99 -3.71
C THR A 126 -12.89 -11.27 -4.80
N ASP A 127 -13.04 -10.35 -5.77
CA ASP A 127 -13.90 -10.51 -6.94
C ASP A 127 -13.25 -11.34 -8.07
N ARG A 128 -12.09 -11.97 -7.80
CA ARG A 128 -11.34 -12.83 -8.74
C ARG A 128 -10.87 -12.08 -10.00
N LYS A 129 -10.71 -10.76 -9.90
CA LYS A 129 -10.17 -9.95 -10.99
C LYS A 129 -8.75 -9.52 -10.69
N VAL A 130 -7.89 -9.66 -11.69
CA VAL A 130 -6.55 -9.06 -11.68
C VAL A 130 -6.65 -7.67 -12.28
N ARG A 131 -6.16 -6.67 -11.56
CA ARG A 131 -6.13 -5.27 -12.00
C ARG A 131 -4.69 -4.79 -12.09
N ILE A 132 -4.36 -4.16 -13.21
CA ILE A 132 -3.04 -3.56 -13.42
C ILE A 132 -3.20 -2.05 -13.48
N PHE A 133 -2.53 -1.35 -12.58
CA PHE A 133 -2.48 0.11 -12.55
C PHE A 133 -1.15 0.61 -13.09
N ARG A 134 -1.16 1.77 -13.76
CA ARG A 134 0.04 2.59 -13.94
C ARG A 134 0.36 3.22 -12.59
N PHE A 135 1.52 2.88 -12.02
CA PHE A 135 1.85 3.23 -10.64
C PHE A 135 1.91 4.75 -10.43
N LEU A 136 2.61 5.47 -11.32
CA LEU A 136 2.83 6.91 -11.18
C LEU A 136 1.55 7.72 -11.28
N THR A 137 0.60 7.34 -12.13
CA THR A 137 -0.65 8.09 -12.32
C THR A 137 -1.81 7.53 -11.48
N GLY A 138 -1.65 6.37 -10.85
CA GLY A 138 -2.73 5.67 -10.15
C GLY A 138 -3.88 5.22 -11.06
N LYS A 139 -3.72 5.27 -12.39
CA LYS A 139 -4.78 4.94 -13.36
C LYS A 139 -4.82 3.45 -13.68
N LEU A 140 -6.02 2.91 -13.80
CA LEU A 140 -6.29 1.53 -14.17
C LEU A 140 -5.93 1.35 -15.66
N MET A 141 -5.01 0.43 -15.92
CA MET A 141 -4.52 0.13 -17.27
C MET A 141 -5.27 -1.05 -17.88
N ARG A 142 -5.49 -2.12 -17.11
CA ARG A 142 -6.20 -3.34 -17.55
C ARG A 142 -6.88 -4.02 -16.38
N VAL A 143 -7.97 -4.72 -16.69
CA VAL A 143 -8.64 -5.68 -15.81
C VAL A 143 -8.70 -7.02 -16.54
N PHE A 144 -8.32 -8.09 -15.87
CA PHE A 144 -8.50 -9.46 -16.33
C PHE A 144 -9.52 -10.14 -15.41
N ASP A 145 -10.55 -10.71 -16.02
CA ASP A 145 -11.57 -11.47 -15.32
C ASP A 145 -11.19 -12.96 -15.37
N GLU A 146 -10.88 -13.54 -14.22
CA GLU A 146 -10.52 -14.96 -14.09
C GLU A 146 -11.71 -15.82 -13.61
N SER A 147 -12.93 -15.28 -13.67
CA SER A 147 -14.12 -16.11 -13.48
C SER A 147 -14.24 -17.13 -14.61
N LEU A 148 -14.35 -18.40 -14.24
CA LEU A 148 -14.73 -19.45 -15.17
C LEU A 148 -16.21 -19.23 -15.51
N THR A 149 -16.48 -18.96 -16.79
CA THR A 149 -17.83 -19.00 -17.36
C THR A 149 -18.19 -20.44 -17.73
#